data_AF-A0A9E2R5Z7-F1
#
_entry.id   AF-A0A9E2R5Z7-F1
#
_cell.length_a   1.000
_cell.length_b   1.000
_cell.length_c   1.000
_cell.angle_alpha   90.00
_cell.angle_beta   90.00
_cell.angle_gamma   90.00
#
_symmetry.space_group_name_H-M   'P 1'
#
loop_
_entity.id
_entity.type
_entity.pdbx_description
1 polymer ?
#
loop_
_entity_poly.entity_id
_entity_poly.type
_entity_poly.pdbx_seq_one_letter_code
_entity_poly.pdbx_strand_id
1 'polypeptide(L)'
;MAESAARRVVPESESSKVKIYLLPNLLTAANLFCGFLALTKIVEADNSASNFNSIIRHALFYILLACIFDLLDGRVARMGGFESPFGREFDSLADIISFGAAPAFLVHRIV
;
A
#
# COMPACT_ATOMS: atom_id res chain seq x y z
N MET A 1 13.03 -54.42 35.61
CA MET A 1 12.00 -53.43 35.23
C MET A 1 12.64 -52.06 35.38
N ALA A 2 13.28 -51.58 34.32
CA ALA A 2 13.94 -50.27 34.28
C ALA A 2 13.19 -49.40 33.28
N GLU A 3 12.75 -48.24 33.74
CA GLU A 3 12.36 -47.12 32.89
C GLU A 3 13.54 -46.75 31.99
N SER A 4 13.30 -46.64 30.69
CA SER A 4 14.09 -45.74 29.87
C SER A 4 13.18 -45.18 28.79
N ALA A 5 12.48 -44.12 29.20
CA ALA A 5 11.71 -43.26 28.35
C ALA A 5 12.62 -42.75 27.21
N ALA A 6 12.40 -43.27 26.01
CA ALA A 6 12.99 -42.73 24.79
C ALA A 6 12.42 -41.32 24.56
N ARG A 7 13.08 -40.33 25.16
CA ARG A 7 12.88 -38.91 24.94
C ARG A 7 13.15 -38.64 23.46
N ARG A 8 12.08 -38.59 22.66
CA ARG A 8 12.18 -38.09 21.29
C ARG A 8 12.71 -36.66 21.35
N VAL A 9 13.87 -36.48 20.77
CA VAL A 9 14.50 -35.19 20.53
C VAL A 9 13.51 -34.38 19.70
N VAL A 10 12.96 -33.33 20.31
CA VAL A 10 12.14 -32.34 19.60
C VAL A 10 13.11 -31.58 18.70
N PRO A 11 12.93 -31.56 17.37
CA PRO A 11 13.80 -30.77 16.51
C PRO A 11 13.65 -29.30 16.88
N GLU A 12 14.78 -28.69 17.22
CA GLU A 12 14.92 -27.27 17.53
C GLU A 12 14.36 -26.48 16.35
N SER A 13 13.30 -25.71 16.60
CA SER A 13 12.64 -24.91 15.58
C SER A 13 13.63 -23.84 15.11
N GLU A 14 14.23 -24.07 13.96
CA GLU A 14 14.94 -23.09 13.13
C GLU A 14 14.30 -21.71 13.32
N SER A 15 15.07 -20.80 13.91
CA SER A 15 14.71 -19.39 14.09
C SER A 15 14.47 -18.79 12.72
N SER A 16 13.21 -18.89 12.28
CA SER A 16 12.71 -18.29 11.06
C SER A 16 12.79 -16.79 11.28
N LYS A 17 13.94 -16.19 10.92
CA LYS A 17 14.06 -14.76 10.76
C LYS A 17 12.96 -14.36 9.79
N VAL A 18 11.90 -13.76 10.33
CA VAL A 18 10.85 -13.12 9.54
C VAL A 18 11.58 -12.00 8.80
N LYS A 19 12.04 -12.28 7.59
CA LYS A 19 12.47 -11.25 6.64
C LYS A 19 11.20 -10.54 6.25
N ILE A 20 10.80 -9.59 7.09
CA ILE A 20 9.79 -8.60 6.72
C ILE A 20 10.41 -7.89 5.53
N TYR A 21 9.96 -8.23 4.33
CA TYR A 21 10.32 -7.50 3.14
C TYR A 21 9.68 -6.13 3.30
N LEU A 22 10.46 -5.20 3.84
CA LEU A 22 10.05 -3.81 4.07
C LEU A 22 9.85 -3.08 2.73
N LEU A 23 10.45 -3.59 1.65
CA LEU A 23 10.50 -2.92 0.36
C LEU A 23 9.13 -2.85 -0.36
N PRO A 24 8.37 -3.96 -0.53
CA PRO A 24 6.99 -3.88 -1.04
C PRO A 24 6.11 -3.01 -0.15
N ASN A 25 6.14 -3.21 1.17
CA ASN A 25 5.30 -2.43 2.09
C ASN A 25 5.62 -0.93 2.06
N LEU A 26 6.87 -0.54 1.81
CA LEU A 26 7.24 0.87 1.67
C LEU A 26 6.69 1.47 0.37
N LEU A 27 6.68 0.68 -0.71
CA LEU A 27 6.09 1.08 -1.98
C LEU A 27 4.56 1.19 -1.87
N THR A 28 3.90 0.27 -1.16
CA THR A 28 2.48 0.37 -0.82
C THR A 28 2.18 1.60 0.04
N ALA A 29 3.06 1.92 1.00
CA ALA A 29 2.92 3.15 1.78
C ALA A 29 3.09 4.41 0.91
N ALA A 30 3.94 4.35 -0.12
CA ALA A 30 4.10 5.44 -1.08
C ALA A 30 2.86 5.57 -2.00
N ASN A 31 2.25 4.47 -2.44
CA ASN A 31 0.94 4.45 -3.11
C ASN A 31 -0.10 5.18 -2.25
N LEU A 32 -0.28 4.73 -1.00
CA LEU A 32 -1.22 5.33 -0.05
C LEU A 32 -0.95 6.82 0.20
N PHE A 33 0.31 7.21 0.36
CA PHE A 33 0.70 8.60 0.57
C PHE A 33 0.34 9.48 -0.64
N CYS A 34 0.56 8.98 -1.85
CA CYS A 34 0.17 9.69 -3.08
C CYS A 34 -1.34 9.83 -3.19
N GLY A 35 -2.11 8.76 -2.92
CA GLY A 35 -3.57 8.81 -2.88
C GLY A 35 -4.11 9.81 -1.86
N PHE A 36 -3.51 9.88 -0.68
CA PHE A 36 -3.87 10.84 0.36
C PHE A 36 -3.54 12.30 -0.02
N LEU A 37 -2.37 12.54 -0.64
CA LEU A 37 -2.03 13.86 -1.18
C LEU A 37 -3.00 14.29 -2.28
N ALA A 38 -3.40 13.37 -3.15
CA ALA A 38 -4.42 13.65 -4.17
C ALA A 38 -5.73 14.09 -3.52
N LEU A 39 -6.24 13.34 -2.52
CA LEU A 39 -7.44 13.69 -1.77
C LEU A 39 -7.34 15.07 -1.12
N THR A 40 -6.21 15.37 -0.48
CA THR A 40 -5.98 16.67 0.16
C THR A 40 -6.07 17.80 -0.85
N LYS A 41 -5.47 17.63 -2.04
CA LYS A 41 -5.54 18.62 -3.12
C LYS A 41 -6.94 18.77 -3.69
N ILE A 42 -7.70 17.68 -3.83
CA ILE A 42 -9.09 17.72 -4.30
C ILE A 42 -9.98 18.50 -3.32
N VAL A 43 -9.81 18.25 -2.02
CA VAL A 43 -10.60 18.91 -0.97
C VAL A 43 -10.21 20.38 -0.82
N GLU A 44 -8.92 20.71 -0.94
CA GLU A 44 -8.40 22.08 -0.88
C GLU A 44 -8.78 22.92 -2.12
N ALA A 45 -9.02 22.27 -3.27
CA ALA A 45 -9.38 22.96 -4.50
C ALA A 45 -10.64 23.78 -4.29
N ASP A 46 -10.57 25.11 -4.43
CA ASP A 46 -11.74 25.99 -4.39
C ASP A 46 -12.24 26.27 -5.81
N ASN A 47 -13.53 26.01 -6.07
CA ASN A 47 -14.18 26.22 -7.37
C ASN A 47 -14.15 27.69 -7.81
N SER A 48 -14.06 28.63 -6.86
CA SER A 48 -14.03 30.07 -7.15
C SER A 48 -12.61 30.61 -7.36
N ALA A 49 -11.57 29.81 -7.08
CA ALA A 49 -10.19 30.22 -7.24
C ALA A 49 -9.72 30.07 -8.69
N SER A 50 -9.00 31.07 -9.21
CA SER A 50 -8.36 31.01 -10.54
C SER A 50 -7.40 29.82 -10.71
N ASN A 51 -6.91 29.26 -9.61
CA ASN A 51 -5.98 28.14 -9.57
C ASN A 51 -6.64 26.76 -9.54
N PHE A 52 -7.98 26.65 -9.59
CA PHE A 52 -8.70 25.38 -9.51
C PHE A 52 -8.16 24.32 -10.48
N ASN A 53 -8.06 24.68 -11.77
CA ASN A 53 -7.54 23.80 -12.81
C ASN A 53 -6.09 23.33 -12.53
N SER A 54 -5.26 24.18 -11.92
CA SER A 54 -3.91 23.79 -11.54
C SER A 54 -3.93 22.77 -10.42
N ILE A 55 -4.70 23.01 -9.36
CA ILE A 55 -4.80 22.11 -8.19
C ILE A 55 -5.33 20.73 -8.60
N ILE A 56 -6.37 20.69 -9.43
CA ILE A 56 -6.93 19.44 -9.94
C ILE A 56 -5.93 18.67 -10.81
N ARG A 57 -5.10 19.35 -11.63
CA ARG A 57 -4.01 18.69 -12.38
C ARG A 57 -2.98 18.06 -11.45
N HIS A 58 -2.62 18.71 -10.34
CA HIS A 58 -1.71 18.13 -9.36
C HIS A 58 -2.33 16.89 -8.69
N ALA A 59 -3.62 16.94 -8.34
CA ALA A 59 -4.32 15.78 -7.80
C ALA A 59 -4.32 14.58 -8.77
N LEU A 60 -4.61 14.81 -10.06
CA LEU A 60 -4.52 13.79 -11.11
C LEU A 60 -3.11 13.21 -11.23
N PHE A 61 -2.09 14.06 -11.17
CA PHE A 61 -0.69 13.62 -11.20
C PHE A 61 -0.35 12.71 -10.01
N TYR A 62 -0.83 13.02 -8.80
CA TYR A 62 -0.63 12.17 -7.63
C TYR A 62 -1.35 10.82 -7.76
N ILE A 63 -2.55 10.75 -8.34
CA ILE A 63 -3.26 9.49 -8.61
C ILE A 63 -2.47 8.64 -9.63
N LEU A 64 -1.93 9.25 -10.69
CA LEU A 64 -1.07 8.55 -11.64
C LEU A 64 0.21 8.03 -10.98
N LEU A 65 0.81 8.83 -10.09
CA LEU A 65 1.99 8.43 -9.34
C LEU A 65 1.69 7.26 -8.39
N ALA A 66 0.52 7.27 -7.74
CA ALA A 66 0.03 6.16 -6.92
C ALA A 66 -0.07 4.85 -7.74
N CYS A 67 -0.57 4.93 -8.98
CA CYS A 67 -0.62 3.79 -9.91
C CYS A 67 0.76 3.23 -10.28
N ILE A 68 1.77 4.09 -10.41
CA ILE A 68 3.14 3.62 -10.62
C ILE A 68 3.64 2.86 -9.40
N PHE A 69 3.39 3.36 -8.18
CA PHE A 69 3.83 2.69 -6.96
C PHE A 69 3.12 1.35 -6.72
N ASP A 70 1.81 1.29 -6.98
CA ASP A 70 0.98 0.08 -6.94
C ASP A 70 1.39 -0.99 -7.97
N LEU A 71 1.86 -0.54 -9.14
CA LEU A 71 2.40 -1.49 -10.10
C LEU A 71 3.76 -2.03 -9.63
N LEU A 72 4.54 -1.22 -8.91
CA LEU A 72 5.88 -1.56 -8.47
C LEU A 72 5.88 -2.45 -7.23
N ASP A 73 5.10 -2.16 -6.18
CA ASP A 73 5.00 -3.04 -4.99
C ASP A 73 4.47 -4.43 -5.36
N GLY A 74 3.42 -4.54 -6.18
CA GLY A 74 2.87 -5.82 -6.62
C GLY A 74 3.87 -6.62 -7.46
N ARG A 75 4.75 -5.96 -8.24
CA ARG A 75 5.84 -6.62 -8.98
C ARG A 75 6.98 -7.05 -8.06
N VAL A 76 7.39 -6.18 -7.13
CA VAL A 76 8.46 -6.44 -6.17
C VAL A 76 8.05 -7.55 -5.19
N ALA A 77 6.78 -7.58 -4.77
CA ALA A 77 6.21 -8.64 -3.93
C ALA A 77 6.28 -10.01 -4.61
N ARG A 78 5.90 -10.09 -5.89
CA ARG A 78 5.99 -11.32 -6.69
C ARG A 78 7.43 -11.78 -6.93
N MET A 79 8.36 -10.85 -7.17
CA MET A 79 9.78 -11.19 -7.36
C MET A 79 10.45 -11.64 -6.06
N GLY A 80 9.99 -11.14 -4.91
CA GLY A 80 10.50 -11.51 -3.58
C GLY A 80 10.02 -12.88 -3.06
N GLY A 81 9.04 -13.50 -3.72
CA GLY A 81 8.55 -14.86 -3.41
C GLY A 81 7.83 -15.02 -2.08
N PHE A 82 7.66 -13.96 -1.29
CA PHE A 82 7.01 -13.97 0.01
C PHE A 82 6.14 -12.71 0.19
N GLU A 83 4.83 -12.86 -0.04
CA GLU A 83 3.83 -11.87 0.37
C GLU A 83 3.41 -12.14 1.82
N SER A 84 3.52 -11.14 2.68
CA SER A 84 2.95 -11.20 4.03
C SER A 84 1.43 -11.00 3.97
N PRO A 85 0.62 -11.72 4.77
CA PRO A 85 -0.81 -11.45 4.91
C PRO A 85 -1.11 -9.99 5.23
N PHE A 86 -0.27 -9.35 6.06
CA PHE A 86 -0.39 -7.92 6.37
C PHE A 86 -0.16 -7.04 5.14
N GLY A 87 0.85 -7.36 4.32
CA GLY A 87 1.17 -6.58 3.12
C GLY A 87 0.01 -6.59 2.13
N ARG A 88 -0.68 -7.73 1.98
CA ARG A 88 -1.86 -7.85 1.11
C ARG A 88 -3.04 -7.02 1.58
N GLU A 89 -3.34 -7.03 2.88
CA GLU A 89 -4.41 -6.18 3.43
C GLU A 89 -4.04 -4.70 3.32
N PHE A 90 -2.75 -4.36 3.54
CA PHE A 90 -2.25 -3.01 3.41
C PHE A 90 -2.34 -2.48 1.97
N ASP A 91 -2.00 -3.32 0.99
CA ASP A 91 -2.16 -3.07 -0.46
C ASP A 91 -3.61 -2.77 -0.82
N SER A 92 -4.52 -3.62 -0.36
CA SER A 92 -5.96 -3.43 -0.56
C SER A 92 -6.48 -2.12 0.04
N LEU A 93 -6.00 -1.73 1.23
CA LEU A 93 -6.34 -0.45 1.84
C LEU A 93 -5.76 0.74 1.05
N ALA A 94 -4.52 0.63 0.56
CA ALA A 94 -3.91 1.65 -0.28
C ALA A 94 -4.71 1.85 -1.58
N ASP A 95 -5.11 0.77 -2.24
CA ASP A 95 -5.92 0.79 -3.46
C ASP A 95 -7.28 1.44 -3.27
N ILE A 96 -7.97 1.15 -2.17
CA ILE A 96 -9.26 1.77 -1.86
C ILE A 96 -9.11 3.28 -1.74
N ILE A 97 -8.02 3.78 -1.17
CA ILE A 97 -7.78 5.22 -1.05
C ILE A 97 -7.39 5.84 -2.40
N SER A 98 -6.41 5.26 -3.09
CA SER A 98 -5.84 5.80 -4.32
C SER A 98 -6.76 5.70 -5.54
N PHE A 99 -7.49 4.59 -5.69
CA PHE A 99 -8.33 4.32 -6.87
C PHE A 99 -9.84 4.27 -6.56
N GLY A 100 -10.23 4.17 -5.29
CA GLY A 100 -11.62 4.28 -4.87
C GLY A 100 -11.99 5.70 -4.46
N ALA A 101 -11.43 6.14 -3.33
CA ALA A 101 -11.79 7.40 -2.68
C ALA A 101 -11.32 8.61 -3.49
N ALA A 102 -10.04 8.67 -3.91
CA ALA A 102 -9.51 9.82 -4.62
C ALA A 102 -10.29 10.13 -5.92
N PRO A 103 -10.60 9.16 -6.82
CA PRO A 103 -11.42 9.43 -8.00
C PRO A 103 -12.88 9.80 -7.66
N ALA A 104 -13.48 9.20 -6.64
CA ALA A 104 -14.84 9.53 -6.23
C ALA A 104 -14.96 11.00 -5.77
N PHE A 105 -14.01 11.45 -4.94
CA PHE A 105 -13.95 12.85 -4.50
C PHE A 105 -13.63 13.79 -5.65
N LEU A 106 -12.78 13.37 -6.59
CA LEU A 106 -12.45 14.17 -7.77
C LEU A 106 -13.71 14.46 -8.60
N VAL A 107 -14.53 13.44 -8.86
CA VAL A 107 -15.80 13.61 -9.57
C VAL A 107 -16.75 14.52 -8.79
N HIS A 108 -16.90 14.29 -7.48
CA HIS A 108 -17.75 15.14 -6.63
C HIS A 108 -17.30 16.62 -6.62
N ARG A 109 -16.00 16.90 -6.78
CA ARG A 109 -15.50 18.27 -6.80
C ARG A 109 -15.74 18.97 -8.15
N ILE A 110 -15.70 18.22 -9.24
CA ILE A 110 -15.81 18.73 -10.61
C ILE A 110 -17.26 18.86 -11.08
N VAL A 111 -18.12 17.91 -10.69
CA VAL A 111 -19.55 17.83 -11.07
C VAL A 111 -20.41 18.58 -10.08
#